data_AF-A0A923DP29-F1
#
_entry.id   AF-A0A923DP29-F1
#
_cell.length_a   1.000
_cell.length_b   1.000
_cell.length_c   1.000
_cell.angle_alpha   90.00
_cell.angle_beta   90.00
_cell.angle_gamma   90.00
#
_symmetry.space_group_name_H-M   'P 1'
#
loop_
_entity.id
_entity.type
_entity.pdbx_description
1 polymer ?
#
loop_
_entity_poly.entity_id
_entity_poly.type
_entity_poly.pdbx_seq_one_letter_code
_entity_poly.pdbx_strand_id
1 'polypeptide(L)' 'MKTKKTIIVADDDLAHRTMLRTLLSGWGYTITEADDGSSAMEAVHRQPFDLILMDIRMIRVSGLEALTEIKA' A
#
# COMPACT_ATOMS: atom_id res chain seq x y z
N MET A 1 -24.65 7.45 0.37
CA MET A 1 -23.68 6.69 -0.46
C MET A 1 -22.66 6.06 0.47
N LYS A 2 -22.40 4.75 0.41
CA LYS A 2 -21.26 4.15 1.12
C LYS A 2 -19.99 4.59 0.40
N THR A 3 -19.10 5.31 1.08
CA THR A 3 -17.77 5.67 0.56
C THR A 3 -16.97 4.38 0.35
N LYS A 4 -16.42 4.19 -0.85
CA LYS A 4 -15.50 3.06 -1.10
C LYS A 4 -14.25 3.25 -0.25
N LYS A 5 -13.88 2.20 0.48
CA LYS A 5 -12.69 2.18 1.32
C LYS A 5 -11.42 2.11 0.46
N THR A 6 -10.42 2.93 0.77
CA THR A 6 -9.16 3.02 0.03
C THR A 6 -8.07 2.25 0.76
N ILE A 7 -7.34 1.41 0.04
CA ILE A 7 -6.25 0.59 0.57
C ILE A 7 -5.02 0.83 -0.30
N ILE A 8 -3.84 0.92 0.33
CA ILE A 8 -2.56 0.86 -0.38
C ILE A 8 -1.90 -0.49 -0.15
N VAL A 9 -1.37 -1.07 -1.21
CA VAL A 9 -0.58 -2.32 -1.18
C VAL A 9 0.86 -1.98 -1.58
N ALA A 10 1.79 -2.19 -0.66
CA ALA A 10 3.22 -1.97 -0.84
C ALA A 10 3.97 -3.31 -0.77
N ASP A 11 4.57 -3.72 -1.86
CA ASP A 11 5.31 -5.00 -2.00
C ASP A 11 6.27 -4.78 -3.19
N ASP A 12 7.48 -5.32 -3.20
CA ASP A 12 8.42 -5.11 -4.31
C ASP A 12 8.20 -6.10 -5.47
N ASP A 13 7.50 -7.21 -5.25
CA ASP A 13 7.10 -8.18 -6.26
C ASP A 13 5.82 -7.76 -7.01
N LEU A 14 5.94 -7.60 -8.34
CA LEU A 14 4.83 -7.18 -9.19
C LEU A 14 3.66 -8.18 -9.20
N ALA A 15 3.95 -9.48 -9.14
CA ALA A 15 2.92 -10.52 -9.18
C ALA A 15 2.11 -10.53 -7.88
N HIS A 16 2.78 -10.37 -6.73
CA HIS A 16 2.11 -10.22 -5.44
C HIS A 16 1.22 -8.98 -5.39
N ARG A 17 1.74 -7.80 -5.78
CA ARG A 17 0.95 -6.56 -5.88
C ARG A 17 -0.28 -6.73 -6.76
N THR A 18 -0.08 -7.26 -7.95
CA THR A 18 -1.15 -7.45 -8.95
C THR A 18 -2.24 -8.41 -8.44
N MET A 19 -1.83 -9.50 -7.79
CA MET A 19 -2.75 -10.48 -7.20
C MET A 19 -3.60 -9.84 -6.10
N LEU A 20 -2.97 -9.15 -5.16
CA LEU A 20 -3.66 -8.46 -4.06
C LEU A 20 -4.60 -7.36 -4.57
N ARG A 21 -4.15 -6.54 -5.52
CA ARG A 21 -5.00 -5.52 -6.16
C ARG A 21 -6.24 -6.16 -6.76
N THR A 22 -6.09 -7.24 -7.51
CA THR A 22 -7.21 -7.91 -8.20
C THR A 22 -8.20 -8.48 -7.19
N LEU A 23 -7.70 -9.16 -6.16
CA LEU A 23 -8.51 -9.76 -5.10
C LEU A 23 -9.31 -8.69 -4.33
N LEU A 24 -8.63 -7.67 -3.81
CA LEU A 24 -9.24 -6.64 -2.99
C LEU A 24 -10.17 -5.73 -3.81
N SER A 25 -9.84 -5.46 -5.07
CA SER A 25 -10.75 -4.75 -5.98
C SER A 25 -12.03 -5.54 -6.23
N GLY A 26 -11.93 -6.87 -6.34
CA GLY A 26 -13.07 -7.77 -6.44
C GLY A 26 -14.01 -7.72 -5.22
N TRP A 27 -13.49 -7.35 -4.05
CA TRP A 27 -14.27 -7.14 -2.82
C TRP A 27 -14.86 -5.72 -2.72
N GLY A 28 -14.61 -4.85 -3.70
CA GLY A 28 -15.18 -3.51 -3.78
C GLY A 28 -14.31 -2.40 -3.17
N TYR A 29 -13.07 -2.70 -2.80
CA TYR A 29 -12.08 -1.71 -2.33
C TYR A 29 -11.46 -0.94 -3.50
N THR A 30 -11.01 0.28 -3.23
CA THR A 30 -10.17 1.06 -4.16
C THR A 30 -8.72 0.86 -3.77
N ILE A 31 -7.90 0.33 -4.69
CA ILE A 31 -6.51 -0.05 -4.39
C ILE A 31 -5.54 0.91 -5.07
N THR A 32 -4.52 1.33 -4.32
CA THR A 32 -3.30 1.97 -4.82
C THR A 32 -2.15 1.00 -4.64
N GLU A 33 -1.27 0.89 -5.63
CA GLU A 33 -0.08 0.02 -5.58
C GLU A 33 1.17 0.89 -5.35
N ALA A 34 2.09 0.40 -4.54
CA ALA A 34 3.42 0.97 -4.33
C ALA A 34 4.47 -0.15 -4.46
N ASP A 35 5.55 0.08 -5.21
CA ASP A 35 6.56 -0.93 -5.49
C ASP A 35 7.73 -0.94 -4.48
N ASP A 36 7.69 -0.06 -3.48
CA ASP A 36 8.71 0.11 -2.45
C ASP A 36 8.14 0.94 -1.28
N GLY A 37 8.82 0.91 -0.13
CA GLY A 37 8.46 1.73 1.03
C GLY A 37 8.45 3.23 0.74
N SER A 38 9.35 3.72 -0.12
CA SER A 38 9.39 5.13 -0.55
C SER A 38 8.11 5.58 -1.23
N SER A 39 7.63 4.82 -2.23
CA SER A 39 6.38 5.11 -2.92
C SER A 39 5.16 4.98 -2.01
N ALA A 40 5.20 4.06 -1.04
CA ALA A 40 4.15 3.93 -0.04
C ALA A 40 4.06 5.18 0.86
N MET A 41 5.20 5.68 1.34
CA MET A 41 5.26 6.92 2.13
C MET A 41 4.75 8.13 1.34
N GLU A 42 5.21 8.31 0.10
CA GLU A 42 4.76 9.42 -0.75
C GLU A 42 3.24 9.39 -0.98
N ALA A 43 2.68 8.21 -1.22
CA ALA A 43 1.24 8.05 -1.42
C ALA A 43 0.44 8.41 -0.16
N VAL A 44 0.87 7.92 1.00
CA VAL A 44 0.23 8.21 2.31
C VAL A 44 0.32 9.70 2.66
N HIS A 45 1.41 10.36 2.29
CA HIS A 45 1.57 11.80 2.52
C HIS A 45 0.66 12.65 1.62
N ARG A 46 0.32 12.16 0.42
CA ARG A 46 -0.58 12.85 -0.51
C ARG A 46 -2.05 12.71 -0.15
N GLN A 47 -2.46 11.57 0.40
CA GLN A 47 -3.85 11.34 0.80
C GLN A 47 -3.96 10.26 1.89
N PRO A 48 -4.98 10.33 2.76
CA PRO A 48 -5.23 9.29 3.74
C PRO A 48 -5.75 8.00 3.09
N PHE A 49 -5.39 6.86 3.69
CA PHE A 49 -5.91 5.54 3.36
C PHE A 49 -6.60 4.90 4.57
N ASP A 50 -7.59 4.05 4.33
CA ASP A 50 -8.25 3.29 5.40
C ASP A 50 -7.39 2.11 5.91
N LEU A 51 -6.50 1.59 5.06
CA LEU A 51 -5.59 0.48 5.38
C LEU A 51 -4.31 0.55 4.53
N ILE A 52 -3.19 0.18 5.15
CA ILE A 52 -1.90 -0.05 4.49
C ILE A 52 -1.56 -1.53 4.64
N LEU A 53 -1.41 -2.23 3.51
CA LEU A 53 -0.89 -3.60 3.46
C LEU A 53 0.54 -3.52 2.90
N MET A 54 1.54 -3.82 3.71
CA MET A 54 2.94 -3.54 3.39
C MET A 54 3.83 -4.74 3.66
N ASP A 55 4.65 -5.12 2.69
CA ASP A 55 5.74 -6.08 2.87
C ASP A 55 6.78 -5.49 3.81
N ILE A 56 7.28 -6.33 4.71
CA ILE A 56 8.35 -6.00 5.64
C ILE A 56 9.68 -5.86 4.88
N ARG A 57 9.93 -6.71 3.88
CA ARG A 57 11.19 -6.74 3.14
C ARG A 57 10.97 -6.19 1.73
N MET A 58 11.62 -5.08 1.42
CA MET A 58 11.66 -4.49 0.09
C MET A 58 13.10 -4.03 -0.20
N ILE A 59 13.45 -3.87 -1.48
CA ILE A 59 14.84 -3.63 -1.90
C ILE A 59 15.40 -2.27 -1.46
N ARG A 60 14.64 -1.17 -1.56
CA ARG A 60 15.19 0.19 -1.32
C ARG A 60 14.85 0.70 0.07
N VAL A 61 13.57 0.79 0.39
CA VAL A 61 13.08 1.17 1.72
C VAL A 61 12.24 0.04 2.26
N SER A 62 12.64 -0.51 3.39
CA SER A 62 11.91 -1.60 4.02
C SER A 62 10.55 -1.14 4.57
N GLY A 63 9.62 -2.08 4.75
CA GLY A 63 8.33 -1.77 5.36
C GLY A 63 8.45 -1.29 6.81
N LEU A 64 9.50 -1.72 7.53
CA LEU A 64 9.76 -1.27 8.90
C LEU A 64 10.21 0.19 8.96
N GLU A 65 11.09 0.60 8.05
CA GLU A 65 11.51 2.00 7.91
C GLU A 65 10.31 2.87 7.52
N ALA A 66 9.55 2.46 6.49
CA ALA A 66 8.36 3.17 6.06
C ALA A 66 7.29 3.28 7.17
N LEU A 67 7.09 2.22 7.98
CA LEU A 67 6.16 2.25 9.11
C LEU A 67 6.56 3.28 10.17
N THR A 68 7.87 3.43 10.40
CA THR A 68 8.40 4.38 11.38
C THR A 68 8.13 5.81 10.93
N GLU A 69 8.40 6.11 9.67
CA GLU A 69 8.15 7.43 9.06
C GLU A 69 6.66 7.77 8.96
N ILE A 70 5.80 6.80 8.62
CA ILE A 70 4.33 7.02 8.50
C ILE A 70 3.68 7.28 9.87
N LYS A 71 4.25 6.75 10.96
CA LYS A 71 3.72 6.92 12.32
C LYS A 71 4.28 8.14 13.07
N ALA A 72 5.35 8.73 12.57
CA ALA A 72 5.98 9.92 13.17
C ALA A 72 5.10 11.16 13.02
#